data_AF-A0A7S3H2X1-F1
#
_entry.id   AF-A0A7S3H2X1-F1
#
_cell.length_a   1.000
_cell.length_b   1.000
_cell.length_c   1.000
_cell.angle_alpha   90.00
_cell.angle_beta   90.00
_cell.angle_gamma   90.00
#
_symmetry.space_group_name_H-M   'P 1'
#
loop_
_entity.id
_entity.type
_entity.pdbx_description
1 polymer ?
#
loop_
_entity_poly.entity_id
_entity_poly.type
_entity_poly.pdbx_seq_one_letter_code
_entity_poly.pdbx_strand_id
1 'polypeptide(L)'
;AVKEILLRATADDVNYQATNENQRTALAKAAILGNCEILQEILKHPGLDPNLPNKFKVLPLMSAFTGEITKLLLAHPKVNANEKGKVRSFLFACEEGNVGIIDVFLAHEGFNVNAQNEDGVSGFMFAVINKQIAAVNKLLAHPQININMQDNSGF
;
A
#
# COMPACT_ATOMS: atom_id res chain seq x y z
N ALA A 1 22.56 -5.02 7.35
CA ALA A 1 22.62 -4.26 6.06
C ALA A 1 21.84 -5.01 4.98
N VAL A 2 21.60 -4.44 3.80
CA VAL A 2 20.91 -5.06 2.64
C VAL A 2 21.21 -6.57 2.45
N LYS A 3 22.48 -6.96 2.59
CA LYS A 3 22.95 -8.35 2.53
C LYS A 3 22.28 -9.29 3.54
N GLU A 4 21.99 -8.82 4.74
CA GLU A 4 21.31 -9.58 5.80
C GLU A 4 19.82 -9.79 5.49
N ILE A 5 19.17 -8.82 4.83
CA ILE A 5 17.78 -8.95 4.38
C ILE A 5 17.68 -10.06 3.33
N LEU A 6 18.58 -10.05 2.34
CA LEU A 6 18.62 -11.09 1.31
C LEU A 6 18.93 -12.46 1.91
N LEU A 7 19.98 -12.57 2.75
CA LEU A 7 20.37 -13.85 3.36
C LEU A 7 19.21 -14.53 4.10
N ARG A 8 18.45 -13.77 4.92
CA ARG A 8 17.28 -14.32 5.61
C ARG A 8 16.15 -14.69 4.64
N ALA A 9 15.91 -13.86 3.62
CA ALA A 9 14.86 -14.10 2.63
C ALA A 9 15.16 -15.30 1.72
N THR A 10 16.43 -15.62 1.49
CA THR A 10 16.86 -16.68 0.56
C THR A 10 17.24 -18.00 1.25
N ALA A 11 17.59 -18.00 2.54
CA ALA A 11 18.16 -19.18 3.21
C ALA A 11 17.29 -19.78 4.34
N ASP A 12 16.52 -18.97 5.09
CA ASP A 12 15.94 -19.42 6.37
C ASP A 12 14.41 -19.56 6.37
N ASP A 13 13.70 -18.65 5.70
CA ASP A 13 12.26 -18.68 5.37
C ASP A 13 11.93 -17.29 4.81
N VAL A 14 11.49 -17.20 3.55
CA VAL A 14 11.18 -15.90 2.92
C VAL A 14 10.10 -15.11 3.69
N ASN A 15 9.26 -15.82 4.44
CA ASN A 15 8.15 -15.29 5.22
C ASN A 15 8.51 -15.01 6.68
N TYR A 16 9.77 -15.23 7.08
CA TYR A 16 10.23 -15.03 8.45
C TYR A 16 9.88 -13.63 8.98
N GLN A 17 9.28 -13.60 10.16
CA GLN A 17 9.00 -12.37 10.91
C GLN A 17 10.05 -12.19 12.01
N ALA A 18 10.67 -11.00 12.05
CA ALA A 18 11.69 -10.70 13.05
C ALA A 18 11.16 -10.89 14.48
N THR A 19 11.99 -11.43 15.38
CA THR A 19 11.62 -11.63 16.81
C THR A 19 11.58 -10.34 17.64
N ASN A 20 11.75 -9.17 17.00
CA ASN A 20 11.61 -7.88 17.65
C ASN A 20 10.14 -7.48 17.81
N GLU A 21 9.89 -6.38 18.52
CA GLU A 21 8.54 -5.91 18.81
C GLU A 21 7.69 -5.62 17.58
N ASN A 22 8.32 -5.34 16.43
CA ASN A 22 7.62 -5.01 15.20
C ASN A 22 7.20 -6.24 14.39
N GLN A 23 7.88 -7.38 14.49
CA GLN A 23 7.60 -8.60 13.70
C GLN A 23 7.49 -8.36 12.18
N ARG A 24 8.42 -7.59 11.61
CA ARG A 24 8.43 -7.30 10.16
C ARG A 24 9.08 -8.43 9.37
N THR A 25 8.55 -8.68 8.18
CA THR A 25 9.17 -9.54 7.16
C THR A 25 10.28 -8.81 6.40
N ALA A 26 11.10 -9.57 5.68
CA ALA A 26 12.09 -9.01 4.75
C ALA A 26 11.44 -8.11 3.68
N LEU A 27 10.28 -8.53 3.15
CA LEU A 27 9.51 -7.76 2.17
C LEU A 27 9.07 -6.41 2.73
N ALA A 28 8.46 -6.38 3.92
CA ALA A 28 8.04 -5.14 4.57
C ALA A 28 9.23 -4.22 4.85
N LYS A 29 10.38 -4.78 5.25
CA LYS A 29 11.60 -3.99 5.49
C LYS A 29 12.14 -3.39 4.19
N ALA A 30 12.17 -4.15 3.09
CA ALA A 30 12.59 -3.65 1.78
C ALA A 30 11.69 -2.53 1.26
N ALA A 31 10.36 -2.66 1.45
CA ALA A 31 9.38 -1.62 1.10
C ALA A 31 9.63 -0.31 1.86
N ILE A 32 9.85 -0.37 3.18
CA ILE A 32 10.15 0.80 4.02
C ILE A 32 11.44 1.48 3.60
N LEU A 33 12.46 0.69 3.27
CA LEU A 33 13.76 1.22 2.85
C LEU A 33 13.75 1.77 1.41
N GLY A 34 12.65 1.60 0.68
CA GLY A 34 12.55 2.03 -0.71
C GLY A 34 13.50 1.28 -1.66
N ASN A 35 13.96 0.09 -1.29
CA ASN A 35 14.92 -0.65 -2.09
C ASN A 35 14.20 -1.54 -3.12
N CYS A 36 14.03 -1.01 -4.33
CA CYS A 36 13.33 -1.70 -5.41
C CYS A 36 14.03 -2.99 -5.84
N GLU A 37 15.36 -3.03 -5.90
CA GLU A 37 16.09 -4.23 -6.35
C GLU A 37 15.86 -5.41 -5.39
N ILE A 38 16.04 -5.19 -4.09
CA ILE A 38 15.80 -6.22 -3.07
C ILE A 38 14.33 -6.63 -3.07
N LEU A 39 13.42 -5.66 -3.15
CA LEU A 39 11.99 -5.95 -3.17
C LEU A 39 11.63 -6.86 -4.36
N GLN A 40 12.15 -6.57 -5.55
CA GLN A 40 11.97 -7.40 -6.74
C GLN A 40 12.52 -8.82 -6.56
N GLU A 41 13.72 -8.97 -5.99
CA GLU A 41 14.30 -10.29 -5.74
C GLU A 41 13.46 -11.10 -4.74
N ILE A 42 12.97 -10.48 -3.66
CA ILE A 42 12.11 -11.15 -2.69
C ILE A 42 10.78 -11.56 -3.34
N LEU A 43 10.18 -10.68 -4.14
CA LEU A 43 8.89 -10.91 -4.82
C LEU A 43 8.92 -12.09 -5.81
N LYS A 44 10.10 -12.51 -6.28
CA LYS A 44 10.25 -13.68 -7.16
C LYS A 44 10.17 -15.02 -6.42
N HIS A 45 10.27 -15.03 -5.09
CA HIS A 45 10.36 -16.28 -4.35
C HIS A 45 9.01 -17.02 -4.34
N PRO A 46 8.93 -18.30 -4.77
CA PRO A 46 7.66 -19.00 -4.97
C PRO A 46 6.85 -19.19 -3.68
N GLY A 47 7.55 -19.33 -2.54
CA GLY A 47 6.94 -19.47 -1.22
C GLY A 47 6.48 -18.16 -0.58
N LEU A 48 6.70 -17.01 -1.20
CA LEU A 48 6.39 -15.71 -0.58
C LEU A 48 4.88 -15.54 -0.35
N ASP A 49 4.53 -15.10 0.85
CA ASP A 49 3.27 -14.44 1.16
C ASP A 49 3.50 -12.93 1.31
N PRO A 50 3.11 -12.11 0.30
CA PRO A 50 3.33 -10.67 0.32
C PRO A 50 2.36 -9.93 1.26
N ASN A 51 1.45 -10.65 1.92
CA ASN A 51 0.39 -10.07 2.75
C ASN A 51 0.62 -10.28 4.24
N LEU A 52 1.76 -10.82 4.66
CA LEU A 52 2.02 -11.10 6.08
C LEU A 52 2.05 -9.80 6.89
N PRO A 53 1.08 -9.58 7.80
CA PRO A 53 1.04 -8.39 8.60
C PRO A 53 2.07 -8.47 9.73
N ASN A 54 2.59 -7.32 10.13
CA ASN A 54 3.42 -7.21 11.31
C ASN A 54 2.57 -7.32 12.61
N LYS A 55 3.19 -7.21 13.80
CA LYS A 55 2.47 -7.29 15.10
C LYS A 55 1.31 -6.29 15.21
N PHE A 56 1.42 -5.14 14.56
CA PHE A 56 0.44 -4.05 14.54
C PHE A 56 -0.54 -4.13 13.37
N LYS A 57 -0.66 -5.28 12.70
CA LYS A 57 -1.52 -5.49 11.53
C LYS A 57 -1.15 -4.65 10.31
N VAL A 58 0.07 -4.09 10.26
CA VAL A 58 0.56 -3.34 9.10
C VAL A 58 1.02 -4.32 8.03
N LEU A 59 0.41 -4.23 6.85
CA LEU A 59 0.76 -5.02 5.68
C LEU A 59 2.00 -4.45 4.96
N PRO A 60 2.75 -5.27 4.19
CA PRO A 60 3.87 -4.76 3.40
C PRO A 60 3.49 -3.62 2.44
N LEU A 61 2.31 -3.70 1.81
CA LEU A 61 1.78 -2.63 0.95
C LEU A 61 1.59 -1.30 1.68
N MET A 62 1.14 -1.33 2.93
CA MET A 62 0.97 -0.12 3.75
C MET A 62 2.31 0.52 4.15
N SER A 63 3.42 -0.19 3.94
CA SER A 63 4.76 0.30 4.24
C SER A 63 5.48 0.89 3.02
N ALA A 64 4.80 0.96 1.87
CA ALA A 64 5.30 1.58 0.66
C ALA A 64 5.11 3.10 0.71
N PHE A 65 6.22 3.84 0.62
CA PHE A 65 6.20 5.32 0.63
C PHE A 65 6.43 5.95 -0.74
N THR A 66 6.59 5.13 -1.79
CA THR A 66 6.78 5.59 -3.17
C THR A 66 5.87 4.84 -4.13
N GLY A 67 5.57 5.46 -5.27
CA GLY A 67 4.81 4.81 -6.34
C GLY A 67 5.52 3.56 -6.86
N GLU A 68 6.85 3.57 -7.01
CA GLU A 68 7.62 2.43 -7.53
C GLU A 68 7.47 1.18 -6.64
N ILE A 69 7.63 1.33 -5.31
CA ILE A 69 7.46 0.22 -4.36
C ILE A 69 6.00 -0.25 -4.35
N THR A 70 5.04 0.68 -4.39
CA THR A 70 3.61 0.36 -4.44
C THR A 70 3.29 -0.46 -5.69
N LYS A 71 3.82 -0.05 -6.84
CA LYS A 71 3.63 -0.71 -8.14
C LYS A 71 4.19 -2.12 -8.13
N LEU A 72 5.39 -2.31 -7.58
CA LEU A 72 5.99 -3.64 -7.46
C LEU A 72 5.18 -4.57 -6.57
N LEU A 73 4.66 -4.07 -5.44
CA LEU A 73 3.82 -4.87 -4.54
C LEU A 73 2.47 -5.22 -5.17
N LEU A 74 1.80 -4.25 -5.83
CA LEU A 74 0.52 -4.48 -6.50
C LEU A 74 0.62 -5.38 -7.72
N ALA A 75 1.80 -5.49 -8.34
CA ALA A 75 2.04 -6.41 -9.46
C ALA A 75 2.07 -7.89 -9.02
N HIS A 76 2.21 -8.18 -7.72
CA HIS A 76 2.26 -9.56 -7.25
C HIS A 76 0.85 -10.17 -7.20
N PRO A 77 0.61 -11.37 -7.78
CA PRO A 77 -0.74 -11.93 -7.98
C PRO A 77 -1.51 -12.24 -6.70
N LYS A 78 -0.81 -12.41 -5.57
CA LYS A 78 -1.43 -12.60 -4.24
C LYS A 78 -1.86 -11.28 -3.57
N VAL A 79 -1.56 -10.11 -4.15
CA VAL A 79 -1.93 -8.80 -3.61
C VAL A 79 -3.20 -8.33 -4.30
N ASN A 80 -4.16 -7.82 -3.51
CA ASN A 80 -5.44 -7.32 -3.99
C ASN A 80 -5.61 -5.89 -3.48
N ALA A 81 -5.54 -4.90 -4.38
CA ALA A 81 -5.60 -3.49 -4.00
C ALA A 81 -6.89 -3.10 -3.25
N ASN A 82 -7.99 -3.83 -3.47
CA ASN A 82 -9.30 -3.56 -2.88
C ASN A 82 -9.53 -4.23 -1.52
N GLU A 83 -8.58 -5.01 -1.02
CA GLU A 83 -8.70 -5.58 0.32
C GLU A 83 -8.68 -4.46 1.38
N LYS A 84 -9.55 -4.55 2.39
CA LYS A 84 -9.75 -3.49 3.40
C LYS A 84 -8.46 -2.93 4.00
N GLY A 85 -7.50 -3.80 4.36
CA GLY A 85 -6.20 -3.37 4.89
C GLY A 85 -5.30 -2.69 3.86
N LYS A 86 -5.42 -3.05 2.59
CA LYS A 86 -4.62 -2.53 1.47
C LYS A 86 -5.16 -1.20 0.95
N VAL A 87 -6.49 -1.01 0.96
CA VAL A 87 -7.15 0.27 0.69
C VAL A 87 -6.61 1.37 1.62
N ARG A 88 -6.25 1.04 2.86
CA ARG A 88 -5.66 2.02 3.80
C ARG A 88 -4.39 2.70 3.26
N SER A 89 -3.60 2.01 2.43
CA SER A 89 -2.44 2.60 1.77
C SER A 89 -2.84 3.69 0.77
N PHE A 90 -3.89 3.45 -0.02
CA PHE A 90 -4.45 4.45 -0.92
C PHE A 90 -5.06 5.65 -0.18
N LEU A 91 -5.83 5.39 0.88
CA LEU A 91 -6.45 6.45 1.69
C LEU A 91 -5.39 7.37 2.31
N PHE A 92 -4.33 6.79 2.88
CA PHE A 92 -3.20 7.56 3.42
C PHE A 92 -2.47 8.36 2.34
N ALA A 93 -2.30 7.80 1.14
CA ALA A 93 -1.72 8.55 0.02
C ALA A 93 -2.59 9.76 -0.38
N CYS A 94 -3.92 9.65 -0.28
CA CYS A 94 -4.82 10.77 -0.52
C CYS A 94 -4.77 11.82 0.60
N GLU A 95 -4.69 11.39 1.85
CA GLU A 95 -4.53 12.25 3.05
C GLU A 95 -3.24 13.09 2.98
N GLU A 96 -2.13 12.46 2.60
CA GLU A 96 -0.80 13.10 2.47
C GLU A 96 -0.59 13.80 1.12
N GLY A 97 -1.51 13.65 0.17
CA GLY A 97 -1.38 14.23 -1.17
C GLY A 97 -0.29 13.58 -2.04
N ASN A 98 0.09 12.32 -1.76
CA ASN A 98 1.11 11.59 -2.49
C ASN A 98 0.60 11.11 -3.86
N VAL A 99 0.62 12.03 -4.84
CA VAL A 99 0.19 11.79 -6.22
C VAL A 99 0.87 10.58 -6.86
N GLY A 100 2.14 10.31 -6.54
CA GLY A 100 2.86 9.18 -7.10
C GLY A 100 2.26 7.82 -6.72
N ILE A 101 1.82 7.67 -5.46
CA ILE A 101 1.12 6.46 -5.01
C ILE A 101 -0.32 6.43 -5.55
N ILE A 102 -1.00 7.58 -5.55
CA ILE A 102 -2.36 7.70 -6.10
C ILE A 102 -2.40 7.24 -7.56
N ASP A 103 -1.49 7.72 -8.40
CA ASP A 103 -1.41 7.35 -9.82
C ASP A 103 -1.25 5.83 -10.01
N VAL A 104 -0.48 5.17 -9.14
CA VAL A 104 -0.30 3.71 -9.21
C VAL A 104 -1.58 2.95 -8.86
N PHE A 105 -2.31 3.37 -7.81
CA PHE A 105 -3.58 2.75 -7.47
C PHE A 105 -4.65 3.00 -8.55
N LEU A 106 -4.76 4.23 -9.06
CA LEU A 106 -5.72 4.57 -10.10
C LEU A 106 -5.44 3.85 -11.43
N ALA A 107 -4.18 3.51 -11.71
CA ALA A 107 -3.80 2.71 -12.87
C ALA A 107 -3.95 1.19 -12.66
N HIS A 108 -4.24 0.72 -11.44
CA HIS A 108 -4.40 -0.70 -11.15
C HIS A 108 -5.78 -1.19 -11.60
N GLU A 109 -5.79 -2.22 -12.44
CA GLU A 109 -7.03 -2.75 -13.02
C GLU A 109 -8.03 -3.19 -11.93
N GLY A 110 -9.28 -2.76 -12.08
CA GLY A 110 -10.35 -3.09 -11.14
C GLY A 110 -10.22 -2.42 -9.76
N PHE A 111 -9.30 -1.47 -9.58
CA PHE A 111 -9.20 -0.72 -8.33
C PHE A 111 -10.46 0.15 -8.09
N ASN A 112 -11.02 0.04 -6.89
CA ASN A 112 -12.15 0.84 -6.46
C ASN A 112 -11.68 2.18 -5.89
N VAL A 113 -11.65 3.22 -6.73
CA VAL A 113 -11.32 4.59 -6.33
C VAL A 113 -12.20 5.14 -5.20
N ASN A 114 -13.41 4.59 -5.04
CA ASN A 114 -14.43 5.01 -4.09
C ASN A 114 -14.39 4.20 -2.78
N ALA A 115 -13.36 3.40 -2.55
CA ALA A 115 -13.27 2.59 -1.34
C ALA A 115 -13.24 3.47 -0.07
N GLN A 116 -13.96 3.03 0.96
CA GLN A 116 -14.07 3.70 2.26
C GLN A 116 -13.39 2.87 3.35
N ASN A 117 -12.89 3.56 4.38
CA ASN A 117 -12.46 2.90 5.62
C ASN A 117 -13.68 2.51 6.51
N GLU A 118 -13.40 2.08 7.75
CA GLU A 118 -14.42 1.70 8.73
C GLU A 118 -15.35 2.85 9.15
N ASP A 119 -14.85 4.08 9.03
CA ASP A 119 -15.58 5.31 9.35
C ASP A 119 -16.36 5.86 8.15
N GLY A 120 -16.36 5.16 7.01
CA GLY A 120 -16.98 5.64 5.78
C GLY A 120 -16.13 6.69 5.04
N VAL A 121 -14.88 6.94 5.43
CA VAL A 121 -14.06 7.97 4.80
C VAL A 121 -13.38 7.44 3.54
N SER A 122 -13.61 8.11 2.41
CA SER A 122 -13.01 7.81 1.11
C SER A 122 -11.70 8.59 0.86
N GLY A 123 -10.94 8.19 -0.17
CA GLY A 123 -9.72 8.90 -0.56
C GLY A 123 -10.00 10.36 -0.95
N PHE A 124 -11.13 10.62 -1.62
CA PHE A 124 -11.54 11.98 -1.99
C PHE A 124 -11.81 12.86 -0.78
N MET A 125 -12.53 12.34 0.22
CA MET A 125 -12.79 13.06 1.48
C MET A 125 -11.48 13.43 2.18
N PHE A 126 -10.54 12.48 2.32
CA PHE A 126 -9.24 12.76 2.91
C PHE A 126 -8.47 13.86 2.17
N ALA A 127 -8.44 13.79 0.84
CA ALA A 127 -7.75 14.78 0.02
C ALA A 127 -8.38 16.19 0.17
N VAL A 128 -9.71 16.28 0.26
CA VAL A 128 -10.42 17.56 0.45
C VAL A 128 -10.20 18.11 1.86
N ILE A 129 -10.40 17.30 2.90
CA ILE A 129 -10.23 17.70 4.32
C ILE A 129 -8.81 18.23 4.57
N ASN A 130 -7.80 17.56 3.99
CA ASN A 130 -6.39 17.92 4.15
C ASN A 130 -5.88 18.91 3.10
N LYS A 131 -6.76 19.46 2.25
CA LYS A 131 -6.42 20.48 1.23
C LYS A 131 -5.35 20.02 0.23
N GLN A 132 -5.32 18.74 -0.08
CA GLN A 132 -4.38 18.13 -1.02
C GLN A 132 -4.82 18.36 -2.47
N ILE A 133 -4.66 19.60 -2.95
CA ILE A 133 -5.18 20.05 -4.25
C ILE A 133 -4.75 19.14 -5.42
N ALA A 134 -3.50 18.69 -5.42
CA ALA A 134 -3.00 17.82 -6.48
C ALA A 134 -3.68 16.43 -6.46
N ALA A 135 -3.91 15.87 -5.27
CA ALA A 135 -4.66 14.62 -5.11
C ALA A 135 -6.12 14.78 -5.51
N VAL A 136 -6.78 15.88 -5.09
CA VAL A 136 -8.15 16.21 -5.50
C VAL A 136 -8.26 16.24 -7.03
N ASN A 137 -7.38 16.96 -7.72
CA ASN A 137 -7.39 17.03 -9.19
C ASN A 137 -7.20 15.66 -9.84
N LYS A 138 -6.32 14.81 -9.29
CA LYS A 138 -6.11 13.45 -9.80
C LYS A 138 -7.33 12.56 -9.62
N LEU A 139 -7.97 12.61 -8.46
CA LEU A 139 -9.17 11.84 -8.16
C LEU A 139 -10.35 12.30 -9.01
N LEU A 140 -10.54 13.61 -9.18
CA LEU A 140 -11.60 14.17 -10.05
C LEU A 140 -11.45 13.81 -11.53
N ALA A 141 -10.22 13.56 -11.98
CA ALA A 141 -9.96 13.12 -13.34
C ALA A 141 -10.30 11.63 -13.58
N HIS A 142 -10.52 10.84 -12.51
CA HIS A 142 -10.84 9.43 -12.65
C HIS A 142 -12.33 9.23 -13.00
N PRO A 143 -12.67 8.51 -14.08
CA PRO A 143 -14.05 8.48 -14.61
C PRO A 143 -15.07 7.82 -13.67
N GLN A 144 -14.63 7.00 -12.73
CA GLN A 144 -15.50 6.30 -11.78
C GLN A 144 -15.62 7.02 -10.43
N ILE A 145 -15.00 8.19 -10.24
CA ILE A 145 -15.04 8.90 -8.96
C ILE A 145 -16.47 9.30 -8.58
N ASN A 146 -16.87 9.01 -7.35
CA ASN A 146 -18.13 9.48 -6.77
C ASN A 146 -17.84 10.50 -5.66
N ILE A 147 -18.05 11.78 -5.96
CA ILE A 147 -17.80 12.89 -5.04
C ILE A 147 -18.91 13.10 -4.01
N ASN A 148 -20.05 12.42 -4.15
CA ASN A 148 -21.22 12.57 -3.27
C ASN A 148 -21.34 11.44 -2.24
N MET A 149 -20.29 10.63 -2.09
CA MET A 149 -20.26 9.64 -1.01
C MET A 149 -20.25 10.34 0.34
N GLN A 150 -20.81 9.65 1.34
CA GLN A 150 -20.84 10.16 2.70
C GLN A 150 -20.10 9.24 3.66
N ASP A 151 -19.43 9.84 4.64
CA ASP A 151 -18.89 9.12 5.77
C ASP A 151 -20.01 8.72 6.77
N ASN A 152 -19.64 8.02 7.85
CA ASN A 152 -20.61 7.59 8.86
C ASN A 152 -21.28 8.76 9.63
N SER A 153 -20.76 9.98 9.48
CA SER A 153 -21.33 11.20 10.06
C SER A 153 -22.24 11.96 9.09
N GLY A 154 -22.35 11.51 7.83
CA GLY A 154 -23.14 12.13 6.79
C GLY A 154 -22.44 13.31 6.08
N PHE A 155 -21.13 13.48 6.29
CA PHE A 155 -20.32 14.42 5.51
C PHE A 155 -20.02 13.85 4.13
#